data_AF-A0A7W4BAL6-F1
#
_entry.id   AF-A0A7W4BAL6-F1
#
_cell.length_a   1.000
_cell.length_b   1.000
_cell.length_c   1.000
_cell.angle_alpha   90.00
_cell.angle_beta   90.00
_cell.angle_gamma   90.00
#
_symmetry.space_group_name_H-M   'P 1'
#
loop_
_entity.id
_entity.type
_entity.pdbx_description
1 polymer ?
#
loop_
_entity_poly.entity_id
_entity_poly.type
_entity_poly.pdbx_seq_one_letter_code
_entity_poly.pdbx_strand_id
1 'polypeptide(L)'
;MTKESLIKEIKSLKSDFEENRKKAKPNHLIARRLGSFSLFLFIASTLIAINLKLTGINLNLKFEPFNYLCLLLMPLILVLYYYFFIHLMKNEGEKKLLFGLRLFNFFIFVFYVFALIVFKTADIILLLSGGFLLSYFICYLSNKQYGYTRSWSRSEKYYFLLQSLEWEVNQVDEEKKYLKDIKLDELTSKFTKIIELQLNERQRDIIGDYLSANELLLNWTKK
;
A
#
# COMPACT_ATOMS: atom_id res chain seq x y z
N MET A 1 -36.00 -8.67 -14.54
CA MET A 1 -34.66 -9.15 -14.99
C MET A 1 -34.71 -10.67 -15.04
N THR A 2 -33.95 -11.38 -15.89
CA THR A 2 -33.91 -12.86 -15.85
C THR A 2 -32.73 -13.35 -15.01
N LYS A 3 -32.80 -14.59 -14.50
CA LYS A 3 -31.70 -15.25 -13.76
C LYS A 3 -30.38 -15.20 -14.55
N GLU A 4 -30.45 -15.54 -15.84
CA GLU A 4 -29.29 -15.52 -16.72
C GLU A 4 -28.72 -14.12 -16.94
N SER A 5 -29.59 -13.10 -17.08
CA SER A 5 -29.17 -11.70 -17.18
C SER A 5 -28.43 -11.26 -15.92
N LEU A 6 -28.97 -11.57 -14.74
CA LEU A 6 -28.36 -11.24 -13.45
C LEU A 6 -27.01 -11.93 -13.26
N ILE A 7 -26.90 -13.21 -13.59
CA ILE A 7 -25.62 -13.94 -13.53
C ILE A 7 -24.59 -13.29 -14.48
N LYS A 8 -25.00 -12.91 -15.69
CA LYS A 8 -24.12 -12.28 -16.67
C LYS A 8 -23.58 -10.93 -16.16
N GLU A 9 -24.45 -10.09 -15.60
CA GLU A 9 -24.07 -8.80 -15.03
C GLU A 9 -23.14 -8.95 -13.81
N ILE A 10 -23.46 -9.88 -12.89
CA ILE A 10 -22.61 -10.19 -11.74
C ILE A 10 -21.22 -10.62 -12.20
N LYS A 11 -21.13 -11.53 -13.18
CA LYS A 11 -19.85 -12.02 -13.72
C LYS A 11 -19.04 -10.90 -14.38
N SER A 12 -19.70 -10.03 -15.14
CA SER A 12 -19.06 -8.86 -15.76
C SER A 12 -18.42 -7.96 -14.69
N LEU A 13 -19.21 -7.52 -13.70
CA LEU A 13 -18.69 -6.66 -12.64
C LEU A 13 -17.60 -7.33 -11.80
N LYS A 14 -17.76 -8.62 -11.50
CA LYS A 14 -16.77 -9.40 -10.75
C LYS A 14 -15.43 -9.45 -11.50
N SER A 15 -15.46 -9.61 -12.83
CA SER A 15 -14.26 -9.52 -13.69
C SER A 15 -13.59 -8.15 -13.56
N ASP A 16 -14.36 -7.07 -13.64
CA ASP A 16 -13.84 -5.70 -13.52
C ASP A 16 -13.18 -5.45 -12.16
N PHE A 17 -13.81 -5.92 -11.07
CA PHE A 17 -13.22 -5.82 -9.73
C PHE A 17 -11.99 -6.70 -9.58
N GLU A 18 -11.95 -7.87 -10.19
CA GLU A 18 -10.78 -8.72 -10.16
C GLU A 18 -9.58 -8.08 -10.88
N GLU A 19 -9.82 -7.48 -12.05
CA GLU A 19 -8.80 -6.76 -12.80
C GLU A 19 -8.28 -5.55 -12.03
N ASN A 20 -9.18 -4.73 -11.48
CA ASN A 20 -8.80 -3.58 -10.64
C ASN A 20 -8.02 -4.01 -9.39
N ARG A 21 -8.44 -5.11 -8.74
CA ARG A 21 -7.71 -5.70 -7.62
C ARG A 21 -6.29 -6.09 -8.05
N LYS A 22 -6.13 -6.79 -9.17
CA LYS A 22 -4.82 -7.21 -9.72
C LYS A 22 -3.92 -6.02 -10.03
N LYS A 23 -4.47 -4.94 -10.61
CA LYS A 23 -3.72 -3.70 -10.92
C LYS A 23 -3.28 -2.94 -9.66
N ALA A 24 -4.15 -2.81 -8.66
CA ALA A 24 -3.89 -2.01 -7.46
C ALA A 24 -3.02 -2.75 -6.42
N LYS A 25 -3.12 -4.07 -6.35
CA LYS A 25 -2.43 -4.91 -5.35
C LYS A 25 -0.91 -4.71 -5.26
N PRO A 26 -0.13 -4.72 -6.36
CA PRO A 26 1.32 -4.58 -6.25
C PRO A 26 1.73 -3.24 -5.64
N ASN A 27 1.12 -2.13 -6.08
CA ASN A 27 1.42 -0.81 -5.55
C ASN A 27 1.00 -0.66 -4.09
N HIS A 28 -0.15 -1.24 -3.71
CA HIS A 28 -0.56 -1.33 -2.31
C HIS A 28 0.49 -2.05 -1.44
N LEU A 29 0.96 -3.21 -1.89
CA LEU A 29 1.96 -4.01 -1.17
C LEU A 29 3.30 -3.27 -1.03
N ILE A 30 3.77 -2.63 -2.10
CA ILE A 30 5.01 -1.84 -2.11
C ILE A 30 4.89 -0.69 -1.09
N ALA A 31 3.87 0.17 -1.23
CA ALA A 31 3.73 1.33 -0.37
C ALA A 31 3.55 0.96 1.10
N ARG A 32 2.81 -0.12 1.39
CA ARG A 32 2.57 -0.59 2.76
C ARG A 32 3.83 -1.21 3.36
N ARG A 33 4.52 -2.11 2.67
CA ARG A 33 5.68 -2.85 3.21
C ARG A 33 6.89 -1.94 3.38
N LEU A 34 7.17 -1.09 2.40
CA LEU A 34 8.25 -0.11 2.50
C LEU A 34 7.93 0.94 3.55
N GLY A 35 6.73 1.53 3.50
CA GLY A 35 6.29 2.50 4.51
C GLY A 35 6.39 1.95 5.94
N SER A 36 5.83 0.76 6.21
CA SER A 36 5.90 0.18 7.56
C SER A 36 7.33 -0.11 8.02
N PHE A 37 8.20 -0.52 7.09
CA PHE A 37 9.58 -0.85 7.40
C PHE A 37 10.42 0.40 7.65
N SER A 38 10.24 1.44 6.83
CA SER A 38 10.86 2.76 7.04
C SER A 38 10.41 3.37 8.38
N LEU A 39 9.12 3.28 8.72
CA LEU A 39 8.63 3.75 10.04
C LEU A 39 9.28 2.97 11.19
N PHE A 40 9.41 1.65 11.07
CA PHE A 40 10.08 0.83 12.07
C PHE A 40 11.54 1.25 12.26
N LEU A 41 12.28 1.42 11.16
CA LEU A 41 13.69 1.85 11.21
C LEU A 41 13.86 3.27 11.74
N PHE A 42 12.93 4.18 11.44
CA PHE A 42 12.90 5.50 12.05
C PHE A 42 12.80 5.39 13.58
N ILE A 43 11.78 4.69 14.09
CA ILE A 43 11.57 4.53 15.54
C ILE A 43 12.79 3.90 16.20
N ALA A 44 13.32 2.81 15.63
CA ALA A 44 14.51 2.13 16.15
C ALA A 44 15.73 3.07 16.18
N SER A 45 15.97 3.82 15.11
CA SER A 45 17.10 4.76 15.00
C SER A 45 16.99 5.89 16.01
N THR A 46 15.79 6.46 16.18
CA THR A 46 15.56 7.53 17.15
C THR A 46 15.80 7.04 18.58
N LEU A 47 15.33 5.83 18.94
CA LEU A 47 15.58 5.25 20.26
C LEU A 47 17.08 4.99 20.51
N ILE A 48 17.80 4.48 19.51
CA ILE A 48 19.26 4.26 19.61
C ILE A 48 20.00 5.59 19.77
N ALA A 49 19.64 6.61 18.98
CA ALA A 49 20.26 7.94 19.07
C ALA A 49 20.03 8.60 20.43
N ILE A 50 18.81 8.49 20.99
CA ILE A 50 18.48 8.97 22.34
C ILE A 50 19.35 8.25 23.37
N ASN A 51 19.46 6.92 23.30
CA ASN A 51 20.25 6.14 24.25
C ASN A 51 21.75 6.51 24.20
N LEU A 52 22.32 6.67 23.01
CA LEU A 52 23.71 7.10 22.84
C LEU A 52 23.97 8.51 23.42
N LYS A 53 23.03 9.45 23.24
CA LYS A 53 23.13 10.78 23.86
C LYS A 53 23.00 10.74 25.38
N LEU A 54 22.09 9.93 25.91
CA LEU A 54 21.87 9.80 27.36
C LEU A 54 23.03 9.10 28.07
N THR A 55 23.70 8.15 27.42
CA THR A 55 24.84 7.41 27.99
C THR A 55 26.15 8.18 27.96
N GLY A 56 26.20 9.38 27.34
CA GLY A 56 27.40 10.20 27.25
C GLY A 56 28.54 9.57 26.45
N ILE A 57 28.24 8.52 25.67
CA ILE A 57 29.22 7.78 24.87
C ILE A 57 29.57 8.61 23.63
N ASN A 58 30.55 9.51 23.78
CA ASN A 58 31.21 10.18 22.66
C ASN A 58 32.30 9.28 22.08
N LEU A 59 31.92 8.37 21.18
CA LEU A 59 32.87 7.57 20.40
C LEU A 59 33.44 8.40 19.27
N ASN A 60 34.31 9.37 19.61
CA ASN A 60 35.09 10.13 18.65
C ASN A 60 36.18 9.24 18.05
N LEU A 61 35.84 8.50 17.00
CA LEU A 61 36.82 7.92 16.08
C LEU A 61 37.11 8.94 14.97
N LYS A 62 38.41 9.20 14.74
CA LYS A 62 38.85 10.08 13.64
C LYS A 62 38.34 9.53 12.32
N PHE A 63 37.61 10.37 11.60
CA PHE A 63 36.94 10.05 10.34
C PHE A 63 37.96 9.92 9.20
N GLU A 64 38.00 8.75 8.55
CA GLU A 64 38.75 8.55 7.30
C GLU A 64 37.86 8.77 6.06
N PRO A 65 38.41 9.30 4.94
CA PRO A 65 37.68 9.61 3.72
C PRO A 65 36.99 8.40 3.07
N PHE A 66 37.47 7.18 3.31
CA PHE A 66 36.87 5.93 2.81
C PHE A 66 35.43 5.74 3.30
N ASN A 67 35.10 6.22 4.50
CA ASN A 67 33.76 6.09 5.09
C ASN A 67 32.72 6.97 4.37
N TYR A 68 33.10 8.13 3.82
CA TYR A 68 32.17 9.01 3.10
C TYR A 68 31.77 8.46 1.73
N LEU A 69 32.72 7.83 1.02
CA LEU A 69 32.45 7.20 -0.27
C LEU A 69 31.43 6.06 -0.12
N CYS A 70 31.58 5.22 0.91
CA CYS A 70 30.63 4.16 1.22
C CYS A 70 29.24 4.71 1.57
N LEU A 71 29.17 5.81 2.31
CA LEU A 71 27.89 6.45 2.67
C LEU A 71 27.17 7.07 1.46
N LEU A 72 27.91 7.48 0.43
CA LEU A 72 27.36 8.10 -0.78
C LEU A 72 26.98 7.06 -1.85
N LEU A 73 27.78 6.02 -2.03
CA LEU A 73 27.53 4.96 -3.01
C LEU A 73 26.40 4.00 -2.60
N MET A 74 26.21 3.77 -1.31
CA MET A 74 25.21 2.82 -0.81
C MET A 74 23.75 3.23 -1.09
N PRO A 75 23.33 4.49 -0.86
CA PRO A 75 22.01 4.97 -1.28
C PRO A 75 21.79 4.82 -2.79
N LEU A 76 22.82 5.06 -3.60
CA LEU A 76 22.76 4.87 -5.06
C LEU A 76 22.49 3.41 -5.42
N ILE A 77 23.20 2.47 -4.81
CA ILE A 77 23.01 1.03 -5.01
C ILE A 77 21.61 0.59 -4.57
N LEU A 78 21.11 1.09 -3.44
CA LEU A 78 19.76 0.79 -2.97
C LEU A 78 18.68 1.36 -3.89
N VAL A 79 18.89 2.56 -4.46
CA VAL A 79 17.98 3.16 -5.45
C VAL A 79 18.00 2.35 -6.75
N LEU A 80 19.18 1.94 -7.23
CA LEU A 80 19.32 1.10 -8.41
C LEU A 80 18.68 -0.28 -8.18
N TYR A 81 18.88 -0.87 -7.01
CA TYR A 81 18.24 -2.13 -6.63
C TYR A 81 16.71 -1.96 -6.57
N TYR A 82 16.21 -0.88 -5.96
CA TYR A 82 14.78 -0.60 -5.92
C TYR A 82 14.21 -0.46 -7.32
N TYR A 83 14.83 0.38 -8.15
CA TYR A 83 14.37 0.66 -9.50
C TYR A 83 14.43 -0.59 -10.39
N PHE A 84 15.52 -1.35 -10.35
CA PHE A 84 15.67 -2.53 -11.21
C PHE A 84 14.87 -3.71 -10.68
N PHE A 85 15.05 -4.08 -9.42
CA PHE A 85 14.53 -5.33 -8.87
C PHE A 85 13.04 -5.25 -8.53
N ILE A 86 12.57 -4.18 -7.88
CA ILE A 86 11.15 -4.07 -7.53
C ILE A 86 10.29 -3.78 -8.77
N HIS A 87 10.79 -3.01 -9.73
CA HIS A 87 10.07 -2.76 -10.97
C HIS A 87 9.94 -4.02 -11.83
N LEU A 88 11.00 -4.84 -11.95
CA LEU A 88 10.94 -6.13 -12.64
C LEU A 88 9.98 -7.10 -11.91
N MET A 89 10.10 -7.21 -10.59
CA MET A 89 9.31 -8.15 -9.79
C MET A 89 7.83 -7.75 -9.66
N LYS A 90 7.48 -6.51 -10.00
CA LYS A 90 6.09 -6.03 -10.03
C LYS A 90 5.21 -6.82 -11.01
N ASN A 91 5.78 -7.29 -12.11
CA ASN A 91 5.06 -7.98 -13.18
C ASN A 91 5.07 -9.51 -13.04
N GLU A 92 5.97 -10.04 -12.22
CA GLU A 92 6.23 -11.48 -12.02
C GLU A 92 5.25 -12.17 -11.05
N GLY A 93 4.33 -11.41 -10.45
CA GLY A 93 3.29 -11.90 -9.56
C GLY A 93 3.55 -11.68 -8.07
N GLU A 94 2.51 -11.84 -7.25
CA GLU A 94 2.50 -11.44 -5.84
C GLU A 94 3.57 -12.11 -4.99
N LYS A 95 3.74 -13.44 -5.11
CA LYS A 95 4.70 -14.20 -4.29
C LYS A 95 6.13 -13.72 -4.55
N LYS A 96 6.46 -13.50 -5.84
CA LYS A 96 7.77 -13.00 -6.26
C LYS A 96 7.97 -11.55 -5.79
N LEU A 97 6.98 -10.67 -5.97
CA LEU A 97 7.05 -9.29 -5.47
C LEU A 97 7.27 -9.23 -3.95
N LEU A 98 6.52 -10.03 -3.18
CA LEU A 98 6.69 -10.11 -1.72
C LEU A 98 8.07 -10.62 -1.33
N PHE A 99 8.58 -11.63 -2.02
CA PHE A 99 9.95 -12.11 -1.82
C PHE A 99 10.96 -11.00 -2.10
N GLY A 100 10.81 -10.28 -3.21
CA GLY A 100 11.73 -9.21 -3.56
C GLY A 100 11.68 -8.02 -2.60
N LEU A 101 10.50 -7.63 -2.11
CA LEU A 101 10.37 -6.61 -1.07
C LEU A 101 11.01 -7.04 0.25
N ARG A 102 10.89 -8.32 0.63
CA ARG A 102 11.56 -8.85 1.82
C ARG A 102 13.07 -8.84 1.67
N LEU A 103 13.57 -9.26 0.51
CA LEU A 103 15.00 -9.27 0.19
C LEU A 103 15.56 -7.83 0.20
N PHE A 104 14.83 -6.88 -0.37
CA PHE A 104 15.17 -5.46 -0.31
C PHE A 104 15.26 -4.93 1.12
N ASN A 105 14.22 -5.17 1.93
CA ASN A 105 14.20 -4.73 3.32
C ASN A 105 15.33 -5.38 4.13
N PHE A 106 15.66 -6.65 3.84
CA PHE A 106 16.80 -7.32 4.45
C PHE A 106 18.13 -6.61 4.11
N PHE A 107 18.36 -6.25 2.84
CA PHE A 107 19.57 -5.50 2.46
C PHE A 107 19.62 -4.11 3.09
N ILE A 108 18.50 -3.38 3.15
CA ILE A 108 18.43 -2.10 3.87
C ILE A 108 18.78 -2.31 5.35
N PHE A 109 18.26 -3.36 5.98
CA PHE A 109 18.55 -3.65 7.38
C PHE A 109 20.04 -3.96 7.61
N VAL A 110 20.64 -4.80 6.78
CA VAL A 110 22.09 -5.10 6.85
C VAL A 110 22.91 -3.84 6.67
N PHE A 111 22.55 -2.98 5.71
CA PHE A 111 23.19 -1.69 5.50
C PHE A 111 23.05 -0.77 6.73
N TYR A 112 21.85 -0.71 7.30
CA TYR A 112 21.60 0.07 8.51
C TYR A 112 22.48 -0.38 9.67
N VAL A 113 22.56 -1.69 9.94
CA VAL A 113 23.44 -2.25 10.99
C VAL A 113 24.92 -1.94 10.69
N PHE A 114 25.35 -2.08 9.44
CA PHE A 114 26.71 -1.72 9.04
C PHE A 114 27.02 -0.24 9.30
N ALA A 115 26.09 0.67 8.94
CA ALA A 115 26.23 2.09 9.21
C ALA A 115 26.30 2.38 10.72
N LEU A 116 25.50 1.69 11.54
CA LEU A 116 25.58 1.81 13.00
C LEU A 116 26.98 1.42 13.53
N ILE A 117 27.55 0.32 13.00
CA ILE A 117 28.86 -0.20 13.43
C ILE A 117 30.02 0.70 12.99
N VAL A 118 29.97 1.24 11.78
CA VAL A 118 31.07 2.04 11.22
C VAL A 118 31.09 3.45 11.80
N PHE A 119 29.92 4.09 11.89
CA PHE A 119 29.87 5.52 12.18
C PHE A 119 29.75 5.86 13.66
N LYS A 120 29.15 4.97 14.48
CA LYS A 120 29.00 5.05 15.96
C LYS A 120 28.73 6.45 16.55
N THR A 121 28.10 7.34 15.79
CA THR A 121 27.86 8.74 16.16
C THR A 121 26.36 9.02 16.16
N ALA A 122 25.88 9.68 17.22
CA ALA A 122 24.47 9.98 17.36
C ALA A 122 23.94 10.83 16.18
N ASP A 123 24.77 11.71 15.62
CA ASP A 123 24.37 12.60 14.53
C ASP A 123 24.10 11.86 13.21
N ILE A 124 24.93 10.85 12.89
CA ILE A 124 24.73 10.04 11.68
C ILE A 124 23.49 9.15 11.82
N ILE A 125 23.25 8.61 13.01
CA ILE A 125 22.05 7.81 13.32
C ILE A 125 20.79 8.69 13.21
N LEU A 126 20.87 9.93 13.68
CA LEU A 126 19.78 10.90 13.55
C LEU A 126 19.51 11.25 12.09
N LEU A 127 20.55 11.45 11.28
CA LEU A 127 20.44 11.69 9.84
C LEU A 127 19.77 10.51 9.11
N LEU A 128 20.18 9.27 9.42
CA LEU A 128 19.52 8.06 8.92
C LEU A 128 18.05 7.99 9.33
N SER A 129 17.74 8.34 10.59
CA SER A 129 16.35 8.39 11.08
C SER A 129 15.51 9.38 10.27
N GLY A 130 16.04 10.56 9.95
CA GLY A 130 15.38 11.54 9.09
C GLY A 130 15.11 11.00 7.69
N GLY A 131 16.07 10.27 7.10
CA GLY A 131 15.90 9.59 5.82
C GLY A 131 14.78 8.54 5.84
N PHE A 132 14.70 7.72 6.89
CA PHE A 132 13.63 6.73 7.04
C PHE A 132 12.26 7.39 7.26
N LEU A 133 12.20 8.48 8.02
CA LEU A 133 10.97 9.25 8.20
C LEU A 133 10.49 9.84 6.87
N LEU A 134 11.40 10.42 6.08
CA LEU A 134 11.09 10.96 4.76
C LEU A 134 10.59 9.86 3.80
N SER A 135 11.26 8.70 3.78
CA SER A 135 10.84 7.53 3.01
C SER A 135 9.42 7.07 3.40
N TYR A 136 9.11 7.04 4.70
CA TYR A 136 7.77 6.74 5.19
C TYR A 136 6.74 7.75 4.67
N PHE A 137 7.03 9.05 4.77
CA PHE A 137 6.13 10.09 4.27
C PHE A 137 5.90 9.98 2.76
N ILE A 138 6.93 9.72 1.96
CA ILE A 138 6.80 9.50 0.52
C ILE A 138 5.89 8.30 0.23
N CYS A 139 6.07 7.18 0.93
CA CYS A 139 5.22 6.00 0.77
C CYS A 139 3.77 6.29 1.17
N TYR A 140 3.58 7.00 2.28
CA TYR A 140 2.26 7.38 2.79
C TYR A 140 1.54 8.32 1.82
N LEU A 141 2.19 9.39 1.38
CA LEU A 141 1.64 10.37 0.45
C LEU A 141 1.36 9.75 -0.91
N SER A 142 2.27 8.92 -1.44
CA SER A 142 2.02 8.19 -2.70
C SER A 142 0.80 7.29 -2.58
N ASN A 143 0.67 6.54 -1.48
CA ASN A 143 -0.50 5.69 -1.27
C ASN A 143 -1.79 6.49 -1.09
N LYS A 144 -1.72 7.67 -0.46
CA LYS A 144 -2.86 8.59 -0.29
C LYS A 144 -3.28 9.20 -1.63
N GLN A 145 -2.33 9.75 -2.39
CA GLN A 145 -2.57 10.42 -3.67
C GLN A 145 -3.08 9.46 -4.76
N TYR A 146 -2.48 8.27 -4.88
CA TYR A 146 -2.90 7.31 -5.90
C TYR A 146 -3.95 6.31 -5.41
N GLY A 147 -4.33 6.37 -4.13
CA GLY A 147 -5.41 5.56 -3.57
C GLY A 147 -5.20 4.05 -3.68
N TYR A 148 -3.96 3.54 -3.78
CA TYR A 148 -3.69 2.12 -4.06
C TYR A 148 -4.37 1.19 -3.03
N THR A 149 -4.26 1.53 -1.74
CA THR A 149 -4.87 0.75 -0.65
C THR A 149 -6.40 0.80 -0.69
N ARG A 150 -6.99 1.99 -0.89
CA ARG A 150 -8.45 2.16 -0.95
C ARG A 150 -9.03 1.41 -2.13
N SER A 151 -8.41 1.57 -3.31
CA SER A 151 -8.82 0.90 -4.55
C SER A 151 -8.74 -0.63 -4.44
N TRP A 152 -7.64 -1.16 -3.89
CA TRP A 152 -7.46 -2.59 -3.68
C TRP A 152 -8.50 -3.15 -2.68
N SER A 153 -8.62 -2.56 -1.50
CA SER A 153 -9.54 -3.03 -0.44
C SER A 153 -10.99 -3.00 -0.89
N ARG A 154 -11.40 -1.95 -1.62
CA ARG A 154 -12.74 -1.84 -2.18
C ARG A 154 -13.03 -2.92 -3.23
N SER A 155 -12.08 -3.12 -4.15
CA SER A 155 -12.25 -4.12 -5.21
C SER A 155 -12.33 -5.53 -4.63
N GLU A 156 -11.56 -5.82 -3.57
CA GLU A 156 -11.64 -7.08 -2.85
C GLU A 156 -12.99 -7.26 -2.14
N LYS A 157 -13.47 -6.24 -1.41
CA LYS A 157 -14.78 -6.24 -0.76
C LYS A 157 -15.92 -6.54 -1.74
N TYR A 158 -15.99 -5.81 -2.85
CA TYR A 158 -17.08 -5.96 -3.82
C TYR A 158 -16.98 -7.25 -4.63
N TYR A 159 -15.78 -7.74 -4.91
CA TYR A 159 -15.59 -9.06 -5.49
C TYR A 159 -16.24 -10.15 -4.62
N PHE A 160 -16.01 -10.12 -3.30
CA PHE A 160 -16.60 -11.12 -2.39
C PHE A 160 -18.12 -10.97 -2.22
N LEU A 161 -18.63 -9.73 -2.16
CA LEU A 161 -20.08 -9.50 -2.13
C LEU A 161 -20.77 -10.04 -3.39
N LEU A 162 -20.20 -9.79 -4.56
CA LEU A 162 -20.71 -10.32 -5.83
C LEU A 162 -20.55 -11.83 -5.94
N GLN A 163 -19.48 -12.41 -5.40
CA GLN A 163 -19.31 -13.87 -5.34
C GLN A 163 -20.37 -14.53 -4.45
N SER A 164 -20.70 -13.92 -3.31
CA SER A 164 -21.80 -14.38 -2.44
C SER A 164 -23.14 -14.30 -3.17
N LEU A 165 -23.41 -13.18 -3.84
CA LEU A 165 -24.64 -12.99 -4.60
C LEU A 165 -24.76 -13.98 -5.77
N GLU A 166 -23.67 -14.21 -6.51
CA GLU A 166 -23.62 -15.23 -7.58
C GLU A 166 -24.02 -16.60 -7.05
N TRP A 167 -23.49 -16.98 -5.88
CA TRP A 167 -23.87 -18.23 -5.23
C TRP A 167 -25.35 -18.25 -4.87
N GLU A 168 -25.90 -17.20 -4.24
CA GLU A 168 -27.33 -17.12 -3.90
C GLU A 168 -28.25 -17.22 -5.13
N VAL A 169 -27.88 -16.58 -6.25
CA VAL A 169 -28.61 -16.64 -7.52
C VAL A 169 -28.60 -18.04 -8.12
N ASN A 170 -27.47 -18.75 -8.01
CA ASN A 170 -27.37 -20.13 -8.47
C ASN A 170 -28.24 -21.10 -7.65
N GLN A 171 -28.53 -20.78 -6.39
CA GLN A 171 -29.43 -21.55 -5.50
C GLN A 171 -30.92 -21.23 -5.70
N VAL A 172 -31.28 -20.44 -6.71
CA VAL A 172 -32.70 -20.19 -7.03
C VAL A 172 -33.24 -21.41 -7.78
N ASP A 173 -34.09 -22.14 -7.09
CA ASP A 173 -34.84 -23.29 -7.58
C ASP A 173 -35.85 -22.86 -8.66
N GLU A 174 -35.91 -23.61 -9.74
CA GLU A 174 -36.68 -23.26 -10.93
C GLU A 174 -38.07 -23.90 -10.96
N GLU A 175 -38.32 -24.90 -10.11
CA GLU A 175 -39.56 -25.67 -10.09
C GLU A 175 -40.76 -24.87 -9.55
N LYS A 176 -40.53 -23.88 -8.69
CA LYS A 176 -41.60 -23.07 -8.07
C LYS A 176 -41.65 -21.66 -8.64
N LYS A 177 -42.36 -21.49 -9.76
CA LYS A 177 -42.43 -20.23 -10.54
C LYS A 177 -42.69 -18.96 -9.71
N TYR A 178 -43.69 -18.97 -8.81
CA TYR A 178 -44.02 -17.79 -7.99
C TYR A 178 -42.93 -17.44 -6.95
N LEU A 179 -42.34 -18.46 -6.31
CA LEU A 179 -41.23 -18.28 -5.36
C LEU A 179 -39.95 -17.84 -6.06
N LYS A 180 -39.74 -18.29 -7.31
CA LYS A 180 -38.62 -17.89 -8.16
C LYS A 180 -38.64 -16.39 -8.42
N ASP A 181 -39.79 -15.82 -8.82
CA ASP A 181 -39.88 -14.41 -9.18
C ASP A 181 -39.64 -13.49 -7.97
N ILE A 182 -40.24 -13.80 -6.81
CA ILE A 182 -40.02 -13.04 -5.56
C ILE A 182 -38.55 -13.09 -5.13
N LYS A 183 -37.94 -14.29 -5.13
CA LYS A 183 -36.55 -14.47 -4.73
C LYS A 183 -35.60 -13.77 -5.71
N LEU A 184 -35.95 -13.74 -6.99
CA LEU A 184 -35.16 -13.06 -8.01
C LEU A 184 -35.23 -11.54 -7.89
N ASP A 185 -36.40 -10.98 -7.55
CA ASP A 185 -36.56 -9.57 -7.27
C ASP A 185 -35.76 -9.14 -6.02
N GLU A 186 -35.76 -9.95 -4.96
CA GLU A 186 -34.93 -9.72 -3.78
C GLU A 186 -33.42 -9.71 -4.13
N LEU A 187 -32.96 -10.68 -4.91
CA LEU A 187 -31.56 -10.77 -5.34
C LEU A 187 -31.17 -9.62 -6.28
N THR A 188 -32.08 -9.18 -7.13
CA THR A 188 -31.88 -8.01 -7.98
C THR A 188 -31.78 -6.74 -7.12
N SER A 189 -32.61 -6.60 -6.08
CA SER A 189 -32.51 -5.49 -5.12
C SER A 189 -31.17 -5.49 -4.38
N LYS A 190 -30.71 -6.67 -3.92
CA LYS A 190 -29.36 -6.82 -3.31
C LYS A 190 -28.26 -6.41 -4.27
N PHE A 191 -28.35 -6.81 -5.55
CA PHE A 191 -27.40 -6.41 -6.60
C PHE A 191 -27.34 -4.88 -6.76
N THR A 192 -28.49 -4.23 -6.93
CA THR A 192 -28.58 -2.77 -7.05
C THR A 192 -27.99 -2.07 -5.84
N LYS A 193 -28.28 -2.56 -4.63
CA LYS A 193 -27.72 -2.02 -3.39
C LYS A 193 -26.20 -2.13 -3.33
N ILE A 194 -25.62 -3.23 -3.81
CA ILE A 194 -24.16 -3.40 -3.92
C ILE A 194 -23.56 -2.32 -4.83
N ILE A 195 -24.19 -2.06 -5.98
CA ILE A 195 -23.76 -1.02 -6.93
C ILE A 195 -23.87 0.37 -6.31
N GLU A 196 -25.01 0.70 -5.69
CA GLU A 196 -25.21 1.99 -5.02
C GLU A 196 -24.17 2.24 -3.93
N LEU A 197 -23.90 1.24 -3.09
CA LEU A 197 -22.85 1.33 -2.07
C LEU A 197 -21.50 1.62 -2.70
N GLN A 198 -21.18 0.95 -3.82
CA GLN A 198 -19.91 1.14 -4.52
C GLN A 198 -19.76 2.53 -5.13
N LEU A 199 -20.84 3.07 -5.71
CA LEU A 199 -20.87 4.43 -6.25
C LEU A 199 -20.71 5.47 -5.13
N ASN A 200 -21.44 5.30 -4.03
CA ASN A 200 -21.37 6.19 -2.87
C ASN A 200 -19.99 6.17 -2.21
N GLU A 201 -19.33 5.01 -2.11
CA GLU A 201 -17.94 4.93 -1.63
C GLU A 201 -16.96 5.64 -2.59
N ARG A 202 -17.08 5.44 -3.91
CA ARG A 202 -16.25 6.16 -4.89
C ARG A 202 -16.45 7.67 -4.84
N GLN A 203 -17.70 8.13 -4.74
CA GLN A 203 -18.01 9.55 -4.69
C GLN A 203 -17.44 10.20 -3.43
N ARG A 204 -17.54 9.53 -2.28
CA ARG A 204 -16.91 10.01 -1.04
C ARG A 204 -15.40 10.10 -1.15
N ASP A 205 -14.74 9.13 -1.78
CA ASP A 205 -13.29 9.19 -2.02
C ASP A 205 -12.93 10.39 -2.90
N ILE A 206 -13.65 10.58 -4.02
CA ILE A 206 -13.41 11.70 -4.95
C ILE A 206 -13.56 13.04 -4.23
N ILE A 207 -14.67 13.23 -3.50
CA ILE A 207 -14.92 14.46 -2.76
C ILE A 207 -13.85 14.67 -1.69
N GLY A 208 -13.48 13.62 -0.94
CA GLY A 208 -12.43 13.68 0.06
C GLY A 208 -11.07 14.08 -0.51
N ASP A 209 -10.72 13.56 -1.67
CA ASP A 209 -9.47 13.90 -2.36
C ASP A 209 -9.51 15.36 -2.86
N TYR A 210 -10.62 15.82 -3.44
CA TYR A 210 -10.83 17.23 -3.83
C TYR A 210 -10.73 18.20 -2.65
N LEU A 211 -11.41 17.91 -1.53
CA LEU A 211 -11.35 18.74 -0.33
C LEU A 211 -9.93 18.81 0.22
N SER A 212 -9.22 17.68 0.26
CA SER A 212 -7.84 17.66 0.76
C SER A 212 -6.87 18.45 -0.12
N ALA A 213 -7.04 18.43 -1.44
CA ALA A 213 -6.24 19.21 -2.37
C ALA A 213 -6.54 20.71 -2.25
N ASN A 214 -7.81 21.07 -2.10
CA ASN A 214 -8.24 22.46 -2.01
C ASN A 214 -7.88 23.10 -0.67
N GLU A 215 -8.01 22.36 0.45
CA GLU A 215 -7.55 22.82 1.77
C GLU A 215 -6.02 23.01 1.81
N LEU A 216 -5.26 22.14 1.17
CA LEU A 216 -3.80 22.30 1.03
C LEU A 216 -3.45 23.55 0.20
N LEU A 217 -4.14 23.78 -0.92
CA LEU A 217 -3.94 24.97 -1.77
C LEU A 217 -4.35 26.27 -1.05
N LEU A 218 -5.51 26.29 -0.39
CA LEU A 218 -6.02 27.47 0.32
C LEU A 218 -5.22 27.80 1.58
N ASN A 219 -4.65 26.81 2.27
CA ASN A 219 -3.77 27.07 3.41
C ASN A 219 -2.37 27.52 2.99
N TRP A 220 -1.93 27.19 1.77
CA TRP A 220 -0.64 27.62 1.26
C TRP A 220 -0.66 29.05 0.71
N THR A 221 -1.79 29.51 0.15
CA THR A 221 -1.99 30.88 -0.34
C THR A 221 -2.38 31.89 0.74
N LYS A 222 -2.69 31.42 1.97
CA LYS A 222 -2.96 32.26 3.14
C LYS A 222 -1.71 32.61 3.96
N LYS A 223 -0.51 32.28 3.46
CA LYS A 223 0.78 32.77 3.97
C LYS A 223 1.32 33.84 3.05
#